data_AF-A0A0M8N530-F1
#
_entry.id   AF-A0A0M8N530-F1
#
_cell.length_a   1.000
_cell.length_b   1.000
_cell.length_c   1.000
_cell.angle_alpha   90.00
_cell.angle_beta   90.00
_cell.angle_gamma   90.00
#
_symmetry.space_group_name_H-M   'P 1'
#
loop_
_entity.id
_entity.type
_entity.pdbx_description
1 polymer ?
#
loop_
_entity_poly.entity_id
_entity_poly.type
_entity_poly.pdbx_seq_one_letter_code
_entity_poly.pdbx_strand_id
1 'polypeptide(L)'
;MCCYHRSYLSTLTTTKIIISPSEAAALDVLRGYQAKLNAAVPYGENNAEYTYNRVREPLVALIDALSDFTPQFLPPIETQVTKSLEFLDGATSLIHELPNWEPQAYRHHKNNAYEDISKAWALVINEAAKRGGGFNLYSGGWDQILTRHNEQSGGRLVSAISAMTNRVGWMASGDHANSSDPNSILNQLMSGNYGAPVRVGPW
;
A
#
# COMPACT_ATOMS: atom_id res chain seq x y z
N MET A 1 -4.29 -28.07 -60.30
CA MET A 1 -5.42 -27.16 -60.11
C MET A 1 -5.95 -27.31 -58.69
N CYS A 2 -5.87 -26.20 -57.94
CA CYS A 2 -6.63 -25.81 -56.75
C CYS A 2 -6.58 -26.68 -55.48
N CYS A 3 -5.67 -26.30 -54.59
CA CYS A 3 -5.87 -26.32 -53.15
C CYS A 3 -6.93 -25.26 -52.77
N TYR A 4 -8.00 -25.65 -52.07
CA TYR A 4 -9.03 -24.80 -51.48
C TYR A 4 -9.75 -25.69 -50.45
N HIS A 5 -10.06 -25.36 -49.21
CA HIS A 5 -10.05 -24.11 -48.49
C HIS A 5 -9.95 -24.47 -47.00
N ARG A 6 -9.01 -23.84 -46.30
CA ARG A 6 -9.02 -23.74 -44.84
C ARG A 6 -10.01 -22.64 -44.46
N SER A 7 -11.04 -23.00 -43.69
CA SER A 7 -11.93 -22.18 -42.85
C SER A 7 -12.69 -23.20 -41.99
N TYR A 8 -12.75 -23.13 -40.66
CA TYR A 8 -13.40 -22.06 -39.91
C TYR A 8 -12.60 -21.68 -38.67
N LEU A 9 -12.37 -20.37 -38.56
CA LEU A 9 -12.09 -19.68 -37.32
C LEU A 9 -13.36 -19.63 -36.46
N SER A 10 -13.12 -19.45 -35.16
CA SER A 10 -13.99 -18.76 -34.20
C SER A 10 -15.06 -19.60 -33.49
N THR A 11 -14.72 -20.05 -32.29
CA THR A 11 -15.44 -19.69 -31.04
C THR A 11 -14.56 -20.08 -29.85
N LEU A 12 -13.39 -19.46 -29.71
CA LEU A 12 -12.77 -19.36 -28.40
C LEU A 12 -13.32 -18.08 -27.80
N THR A 13 -14.35 -18.25 -26.97
CA THR A 13 -14.66 -17.34 -25.88
C THR A 13 -13.35 -16.99 -25.20
N THR A 14 -12.82 -15.81 -25.53
CA THR A 14 -11.76 -15.17 -24.74
C THR A 14 -12.43 -14.77 -23.43
N THR A 15 -12.69 -15.76 -22.57
CA THR A 15 -12.62 -15.54 -21.15
C THR A 15 -11.22 -14.96 -20.98
N LYS A 16 -11.15 -13.66 -20.70
CA LYS A 16 -9.93 -13.00 -20.26
C LYS A 16 -9.50 -13.78 -19.02
N ILE A 17 -8.68 -14.81 -19.21
CA ILE A 17 -7.96 -15.46 -18.14
C ILE A 17 -6.97 -14.37 -17.72
N ILE A 18 -7.43 -13.45 -16.89
CA ILE A 18 -6.58 -12.56 -16.14
C ILE A 18 -5.94 -13.48 -15.11
N ILE A 19 -4.88 -14.19 -15.50
CA ILE A 19 -3.90 -14.62 -14.50
C ILE A 19 -3.40 -13.31 -13.94
N SER A 20 -3.89 -12.96 -12.74
CA SER A 20 -3.37 -11.82 -12.02
C SER A 20 -1.88 -12.08 -11.81
N PRO A 21 -0.99 -11.15 -12.18
CA PRO A 21 0.43 -11.37 -12.00
C PRO A 21 0.71 -11.65 -10.53
N SER A 22 1.62 -12.59 -10.25
CA SER A 22 2.15 -12.66 -8.89
C SER A 22 2.85 -11.35 -8.56
N GLU A 23 2.84 -10.95 -7.28
CA GLU A 23 3.50 -9.73 -6.81
C GLU A 23 4.98 -9.73 -7.23
N ALA A 24 5.69 -10.83 -7.03
CA ALA A 24 7.06 -11.02 -7.51
C ALA A 24 7.25 -10.81 -9.03
N ALA A 25 6.32 -11.30 -9.87
CA ALA A 25 6.42 -11.11 -11.32
C ALA A 25 6.17 -9.65 -11.73
N ALA A 26 5.20 -8.99 -11.08
CA ALA A 26 4.94 -7.57 -11.31
C ALA A 26 6.16 -6.71 -10.92
N LEU A 27 6.76 -6.98 -9.75
CA LEU A 27 7.97 -6.29 -9.30
C LEU A 27 9.17 -6.54 -10.23
N ASP A 28 9.31 -7.75 -10.78
CA ASP A 28 10.39 -8.04 -11.74
C ASP A 28 10.25 -7.22 -13.03
N VAL A 29 9.02 -7.10 -13.56
CA VAL A 29 8.74 -6.24 -14.71
C VAL A 29 9.09 -4.79 -14.40
N LEU A 30 8.69 -4.28 -13.23
CA LEU A 30 8.99 -2.92 -12.80
C LEU A 30 10.50 -2.67 -12.64
N ARG A 31 11.25 -3.64 -12.09
CA ARG A 31 12.72 -3.59 -12.05
C ARG A 31 13.33 -3.54 -13.44
N GLY A 32 12.73 -4.21 -14.43
CA GLY A 32 13.12 -4.10 -15.83
C GLY A 32 12.98 -2.68 -16.39
N TYR A 33 11.89 -1.97 -16.06
CA TYR A 33 11.71 -0.56 -16.42
C TYR A 33 12.74 0.33 -15.71
N GLN A 34 13.01 0.06 -14.44
CA GLN A 34 14.01 0.78 -13.68
C GLN A 34 15.44 0.60 -14.24
N ALA A 35 15.79 -0.62 -14.67
CA ALA A 35 17.08 -0.86 -15.33
C ALA A 35 17.22 -0.03 -16.62
N LYS A 36 16.15 0.11 -17.40
CA LYS A 36 16.13 1.00 -18.58
C LYS A 36 16.28 2.46 -18.19
N LEU A 37 15.64 2.91 -17.11
CA LEU A 37 15.81 4.26 -16.57
C LEU A 37 17.26 4.53 -16.21
N ASN A 38 17.89 3.63 -15.45
CA ASN A 38 19.29 3.74 -15.04
C ASN A 38 20.25 3.72 -16.23
N ALA A 39 19.97 2.90 -17.26
CA ALA A 39 20.76 2.86 -18.49
C ALA A 39 20.66 4.14 -19.34
N ALA A 40 19.59 4.92 -19.19
CA ALA A 40 19.40 6.18 -19.91
C ALA A 40 20.16 7.35 -19.29
N VAL A 41 20.62 7.22 -18.04
CA VAL A 41 21.39 8.27 -17.33
C VAL A 41 22.74 8.47 -18.03
N PRO A 42 23.04 9.68 -18.54
CA PRO A 42 24.30 9.96 -19.21
C PRO A 42 25.47 9.95 -18.21
N TYR A 43 26.62 9.43 -18.63
CA TYR A 43 27.85 9.45 -17.83
C TYR A 43 28.53 10.82 -17.91
N GLY A 44 28.72 11.49 -16.77
CA GLY A 44 29.63 12.63 -16.64
C GLY A 44 29.12 13.98 -17.17
N GLU A 45 27.84 14.10 -17.52
CA GLU A 45 27.26 15.38 -17.96
C GLU A 45 26.49 16.09 -16.84
N ASN A 46 26.76 17.38 -16.67
CA ASN A 46 26.18 18.22 -15.61
C ASN A 46 24.92 19.00 -16.04
N ASN A 47 24.43 18.82 -17.27
CA ASN A 47 23.26 19.55 -17.74
C ASN A 47 21.97 18.81 -17.35
N ALA A 48 21.29 19.32 -16.32
CA ALA A 48 20.04 18.78 -15.80
C ALA A 48 18.92 18.66 -16.86
N GLU A 49 18.84 19.59 -17.82
CA GLU A 49 17.80 19.57 -18.86
C GLU A 49 18.04 18.46 -19.88
N TYR A 50 19.29 18.30 -20.34
CA TYR A 50 19.66 17.22 -21.25
C TYR A 50 19.47 15.85 -20.60
N THR A 51 19.96 15.69 -19.36
CA THR A 51 19.78 14.45 -18.57
C THR A 51 18.30 14.13 -18.39
N TYR A 52 17.48 15.14 -18.06
CA TYR A 52 16.03 14.97 -17.94
C TYR A 52 15.41 14.50 -19.25
N ASN A 53 15.72 15.12 -20.39
CA ASN A 53 15.14 14.76 -21.68
C ASN A 53 15.45 13.29 -22.08
N ARG A 54 16.63 12.77 -21.72
CA ARG A 54 16.97 11.36 -21.98
C ARG A 54 16.20 10.38 -21.09
N VAL A 55 16.09 10.69 -19.80
CA VAL A 55 15.47 9.77 -18.86
C VAL A 55 13.96 9.96 -18.73
N ARG A 56 13.40 11.03 -19.31
CA ARG A 56 11.97 11.35 -19.22
C ARG A 56 11.10 10.21 -19.74
N GLU A 57 11.43 9.66 -20.91
CA GLU A 57 10.66 8.56 -21.49
C GLU A 57 10.67 7.30 -20.59
N PRO A 58 11.83 6.74 -20.19
CA PRO A 58 11.83 5.58 -19.31
C PRO A 58 11.28 5.87 -17.91
N LEU A 59 11.40 7.10 -17.41
CA LEU A 59 10.81 7.53 -16.14
C LEU A 59 9.28 7.48 -16.20
N VAL A 60 8.69 8.08 -17.23
CA VAL A 60 7.24 8.08 -17.43
C VAL A 60 6.75 6.64 -17.63
N ALA A 61 7.45 5.83 -18.43
CA ALA A 61 7.08 4.43 -18.64
C ALA A 61 7.09 3.60 -17.34
N LEU A 62 8.03 3.85 -16.42
CA LEU A 62 8.04 3.21 -15.11
C LEU A 62 6.86 3.66 -14.23
N ILE A 63 6.53 4.96 -14.23
CA ILE A 63 5.42 5.51 -13.45
C ILE A 63 4.07 5.04 -13.98
N ASP A 64 3.91 4.98 -15.31
CA ASP A 64 2.72 4.46 -15.96
C ASP A 64 2.55 2.97 -15.62
N ALA A 65 3.63 2.17 -15.71
CA ALA A 65 3.59 0.77 -15.32
C ALA A 65 3.25 0.58 -13.83
N LEU A 66 3.80 1.41 -12.93
CA LEU A 66 3.42 1.41 -11.51
C LEU A 66 1.93 1.67 -11.33
N SER A 67 1.38 2.64 -12.07
CA SER A 67 -0.02 3.02 -12.02
C SER A 67 -0.94 1.92 -12.58
N ASP A 68 -0.48 1.14 -13.56
CA ASP A 68 -1.23 0.02 -14.15
C ASP A 68 -1.24 -1.23 -13.26
N PHE A 69 -0.14 -1.50 -12.55
CA PHE A 69 -0.04 -2.66 -11.65
C PHE A 69 -0.68 -2.40 -10.29
N THR A 70 -0.55 -1.19 -9.73
CA THR A 70 -1.01 -0.90 -8.37
C THR A 70 -2.47 -1.31 -8.11
N PRO A 71 -3.45 -0.95 -8.95
CA PRO A 71 -4.86 -1.31 -8.73
C PRO A 71 -5.11 -2.83 -8.62
N GLN A 72 -4.28 -3.65 -9.27
CA GLN A 72 -4.43 -5.11 -9.26
C GLN A 72 -4.14 -5.70 -7.87
N PHE A 73 -3.33 -5.01 -7.07
CA PHE A 73 -2.99 -5.37 -5.70
C PHE A 73 -3.82 -4.60 -4.67
N LEU A 74 -4.85 -3.86 -5.08
CA LEU A 74 -5.74 -3.16 -4.18
C LEU A 74 -7.11 -3.84 -4.06
N PRO A 75 -7.79 -3.70 -2.91
CA PRO A 75 -9.18 -4.08 -2.77
C PRO A 75 -10.07 -3.34 -3.79
N PRO A 76 -11.06 -3.99 -4.41
CA PRO A 76 -11.55 -5.34 -4.13
C PRO A 76 -10.87 -6.48 -4.93
N ILE A 77 -9.87 -6.17 -5.77
CA ILE A 77 -9.26 -7.17 -6.67
C ILE A 77 -8.40 -8.15 -5.88
N GLU A 78 -7.41 -7.64 -5.14
CA GLU A 78 -6.64 -8.43 -4.18
C GLU A 78 -7.28 -8.30 -2.80
N THR A 79 -7.50 -9.44 -2.16
CA THR A 79 -8.16 -9.53 -0.85
C THR A 79 -7.19 -9.91 0.26
N GLN A 80 -6.03 -10.48 -0.10
CA GLN A 80 -4.95 -10.83 0.81
C GLN A 80 -4.12 -9.59 1.11
N VAL A 81 -4.37 -9.00 2.28
CA VAL A 81 -3.68 -7.80 2.76
C VAL A 81 -2.16 -7.95 2.68
N THR A 82 -1.60 -9.10 3.09
CA THR A 82 -0.15 -9.33 3.08
C THR A 82 0.45 -9.16 1.67
N LYS A 83 -0.18 -9.73 0.64
CA LYS A 83 0.28 -9.59 -0.75
C LYS A 83 0.22 -8.15 -1.24
N SER A 84 -0.84 -7.44 -0.90
CA SER A 84 -0.97 -6.02 -1.20
C SER A 84 0.18 -5.22 -0.56
N LEU A 85 0.50 -5.49 0.71
CA LEU A 85 1.57 -4.79 1.42
C LEU A 85 2.97 -5.14 0.90
N GLU A 86 3.23 -6.40 0.56
CA GLU A 86 4.48 -6.85 -0.08
C GLU A 86 4.71 -6.12 -1.41
N PHE A 87 3.68 -6.06 -2.27
CA PHE A 87 3.77 -5.31 -3.52
C PHE A 87 4.01 -3.82 -3.26
N LEU A 88 3.30 -3.21 -2.29
CA LEU A 88 3.44 -1.79 -1.99
C LEU A 88 4.81 -1.44 -1.39
N ASP A 89 5.42 -2.29 -0.57
CA ASP A 89 6.81 -2.12 -0.08
C ASP A 89 7.81 -2.15 -1.24
N GLY A 90 7.67 -3.13 -2.15
CA GLY A 90 8.48 -3.21 -3.37
C GLY A 90 8.31 -2.00 -4.28
N ALA A 91 7.06 -1.59 -4.55
CA ALA A 91 6.75 -0.43 -5.37
C ALA A 91 7.26 0.88 -4.76
N THR A 92 7.12 1.05 -3.44
CA THR A 92 7.61 2.23 -2.73
C THR A 92 9.14 2.30 -2.77
N SER A 93 9.83 1.16 -2.64
CA SER A 93 11.28 1.06 -2.79
C SER A 93 11.75 1.52 -4.18
N LEU A 94 11.05 1.10 -5.25
CA LEU A 94 11.35 1.58 -6.61
C LEU A 94 11.16 3.09 -6.76
N ILE A 95 10.14 3.67 -6.13
CA ILE A 95 9.90 5.12 -6.16
C ILE A 95 11.03 5.88 -5.43
N HIS A 96 11.55 5.33 -4.31
CA HIS A 96 12.67 5.94 -3.59
C HIS A 96 13.92 6.06 -4.48
N GLU A 97 14.17 5.05 -5.30
CA GLU A 97 15.32 4.97 -6.22
C GLU A 97 15.20 5.89 -7.45
N LEU A 98 14.04 6.56 -7.66
CA LEU A 98 13.90 7.53 -8.73
C LEU A 98 14.84 8.75 -8.53
N PRO A 99 15.39 9.33 -9.61
CA PRO A 99 16.30 10.46 -9.51
C PRO A 99 15.62 11.69 -8.89
N ASN A 100 16.37 12.41 -8.06
CA ASN A 100 15.95 13.71 -7.54
C ASN A 100 16.37 14.80 -8.54
N TRP A 101 15.39 15.59 -8.99
CA TRP A 101 15.63 16.68 -9.93
C TRP A 101 15.88 18.00 -9.21
N GLU A 102 16.88 18.77 -9.62
CA GLU A 102 17.08 20.15 -9.13
C GLU A 102 15.93 21.08 -9.54
N PRO A 103 15.53 21.16 -10.83
CA PRO A 103 14.42 22.00 -11.25
C PRO A 103 13.08 21.49 -10.71
N GLN A 104 12.31 22.37 -10.08
CA GLN A 104 10.97 22.04 -9.57
C GLN A 104 10.03 21.53 -10.67
N ALA A 105 10.22 22.02 -11.90
CA ALA A 105 9.44 21.62 -13.07
C ALA A 105 9.45 20.10 -13.34
N TYR A 106 10.47 19.36 -12.89
CA TYR A 106 10.62 17.92 -13.16
C TYR A 106 10.31 17.04 -11.94
N ARG A 107 10.13 17.63 -10.75
CA ARG A 107 9.86 16.91 -9.50
C ARG A 107 8.45 16.31 -9.43
N HIS A 108 7.51 16.80 -10.24
CA HIS A 108 6.10 16.40 -10.19
C HIS A 108 5.91 14.89 -10.40
N HIS A 109 6.68 14.26 -11.28
CA HIS A 109 6.62 12.82 -11.53
C HIS A 109 6.80 11.99 -10.25
N LYS A 110 7.89 12.21 -9.52
CA LYS A 110 8.19 11.52 -8.27
C LYS A 110 7.19 11.88 -7.17
N ASN A 111 6.76 13.15 -7.11
CA ASN A 111 5.77 13.60 -6.14
C ASN A 111 4.41 12.92 -6.34
N ASN A 112 3.92 12.86 -7.57
CA ASN A 112 2.66 12.22 -7.92
C ASN A 112 2.72 10.72 -7.61
N ALA A 113 3.82 10.05 -7.97
CA ALA A 113 4.03 8.64 -7.63
C ALA A 113 3.96 8.40 -6.11
N TYR A 114 4.55 9.29 -5.30
CA TYR A 114 4.42 9.20 -3.83
C TYR A 114 2.99 9.44 -3.34
N GLU A 115 2.27 10.40 -3.93
CA GLU A 115 0.87 10.64 -3.54
C GLU A 115 -0.01 9.42 -3.85
N ASP A 116 0.17 8.82 -5.02
CA ASP A 116 -0.65 7.69 -5.45
C ASP A 116 -0.33 6.42 -4.66
N ILE A 117 0.95 6.13 -4.40
CA ILE A 117 1.32 5.00 -3.54
C ILE A 117 0.86 5.23 -2.09
N SER A 118 0.90 6.47 -1.59
CA SER A 118 0.41 6.81 -0.25
C SER A 118 -1.09 6.57 -0.09
N LYS A 119 -1.88 6.93 -1.11
CA LYS A 119 -3.32 6.62 -1.17
C LYS A 119 -3.54 5.10 -1.20
N ALA A 120 -2.76 4.38 -2.00
CA ALA A 120 -2.84 2.92 -2.12
C ALA A 120 -2.58 2.23 -0.76
N TRP A 121 -1.52 2.64 -0.05
CA TRP A 121 -1.24 2.18 1.32
C TRP A 121 -2.43 2.44 2.26
N ALA A 122 -2.96 3.67 2.26
CA ALA A 122 -4.10 4.02 3.11
C ALA A 122 -5.33 3.15 2.82
N LEU A 123 -5.60 2.81 1.55
CA LEU A 123 -6.71 1.94 1.17
C LEU A 123 -6.53 0.51 1.72
N VAL A 124 -5.34 -0.08 1.55
CA VAL A 124 -5.04 -1.44 2.05
C VAL A 124 -5.13 -1.50 3.57
N ILE A 125 -4.57 -0.50 4.27
CA ILE A 125 -4.62 -0.41 5.74
C ILE A 125 -6.08 -0.29 6.21
N ASN A 126 -6.89 0.55 5.57
CA ASN A 126 -8.29 0.70 5.93
C ASN A 126 -9.09 -0.60 5.70
N GLU A 127 -8.82 -1.34 4.64
CA GLU A 127 -9.48 -2.62 4.38
C GLU A 127 -9.06 -3.70 5.39
N ALA A 128 -7.76 -3.78 5.70
CA ALA A 128 -7.24 -4.67 6.71
C ALA A 128 -7.86 -4.40 8.09
N ALA A 129 -8.00 -3.12 8.45
CA ALA A 129 -8.64 -2.72 9.70
C ALA A 129 -10.12 -3.13 9.77
N LYS A 130 -10.88 -2.96 8.68
CA LYS A 130 -12.29 -3.38 8.60
C LYS A 130 -12.49 -4.88 8.82
N ARG A 131 -11.52 -5.69 8.39
CA ARG A 131 -11.57 -7.16 8.50
C ARG A 131 -11.07 -7.70 9.84
N GLY A 132 -10.85 -6.83 10.84
CA GLY A 132 -10.23 -7.22 12.11
C GLY A 132 -8.74 -7.59 11.98
N GLY A 133 -8.14 -7.32 10.82
CA GLY A 133 -6.74 -7.63 10.51
C GLY A 133 -5.73 -6.64 11.08
N GLY A 134 -6.12 -5.72 11.96
CA GLY A 134 -5.21 -4.78 12.62
C GLY A 134 -4.08 -5.49 13.37
N PHE A 135 -4.36 -6.66 13.96
CA PHE A 135 -3.34 -7.50 14.61
C PHE A 135 -2.27 -7.99 13.62
N ASN A 136 -2.68 -8.39 12.42
CA ASN A 136 -1.76 -8.88 11.39
C ASN A 136 -0.88 -7.74 10.83
N LEU A 137 -1.38 -6.50 10.81
CA LEU A 137 -0.57 -5.34 10.43
C LEU A 137 0.57 -5.08 11.43
N TYR A 138 0.24 -5.11 12.72
CA TYR A 138 1.22 -4.86 13.78
C TYR A 138 2.18 -6.04 13.97
N SER A 139 1.66 -7.27 14.05
CA SER A 139 2.50 -8.48 14.18
C SER A 139 3.39 -8.71 12.96
N GLY A 140 3.00 -8.18 11.79
CA GLY A 140 3.79 -8.25 10.57
C GLY A 140 4.90 -7.21 10.46
N GLY A 141 5.03 -6.28 11.42
CA GLY A 141 6.04 -5.20 11.40
C GLY A 141 5.84 -4.18 10.28
N TRP A 142 4.64 -4.13 9.69
CA TRP A 142 4.33 -3.22 8.57
C TRP A 142 4.31 -1.75 8.99
N ASP A 143 4.11 -1.48 10.28
CA ASP A 143 4.22 -0.16 10.88
C ASP A 143 5.65 0.39 10.86
N GLN A 144 6.63 -0.45 11.20
CA GLN A 144 8.03 -0.07 11.12
C GLN A 144 8.46 0.15 9.67
N ILE A 145 8.03 -0.72 8.75
CA ILE A 145 8.32 -0.61 7.32
C ILE A 145 7.75 0.70 6.75
N LEU A 146 6.48 0.98 7.03
CA LEU A 146 5.82 2.20 6.55
C LEU A 146 6.45 3.46 7.14
N THR A 147 6.82 3.43 8.43
CA THR A 147 7.52 4.54 9.09
C THR A 147 8.85 4.83 8.40
N ARG A 148 9.66 3.80 8.14
CA ARG A 148 10.92 3.92 7.39
C ARG A 148 10.71 4.53 6.00
N HIS A 149 9.69 4.09 5.27
CA HIS A 149 9.39 4.68 3.97
C HIS A 149 8.90 6.13 4.05
N ASN A 150 8.16 6.48 5.10
CA ASN A 150 7.73 7.86 5.31
C ASN A 150 8.92 8.78 5.58
N GLU A 151 9.88 8.34 6.40
CA GLU A 151 11.13 9.06 6.65
C GLU A 151 11.94 9.24 5.35
N GLN A 152 12.15 8.15 4.59
CA GLN A 152 12.88 8.19 3.32
C GLN A 152 12.23 9.10 2.27
N SER A 153 10.90 9.17 2.24
CA SER A 153 10.16 10.04 1.32
C SER A 153 10.08 11.50 1.77
N GLY A 154 10.61 11.86 2.94
CA GLY A 154 10.51 13.21 3.51
C GLY A 154 9.09 13.57 3.98
N GLY A 155 8.33 12.60 4.51
CA GLY A 155 6.99 12.80 5.05
C GLY A 155 5.84 12.68 4.06
N ARG A 156 6.08 12.17 2.84
CA ARG A 156 5.05 12.08 1.79
C ARG A 156 4.05 10.94 2.00
N LEU A 157 4.38 9.99 2.87
CA LEU A 157 3.48 8.88 3.24
C LEU A 157 2.66 9.18 4.50
N VAL A 158 2.57 10.44 4.91
CA VAL A 158 1.87 10.84 6.15
C VAL A 158 0.39 10.41 6.18
N SER A 159 -0.30 10.36 5.03
CA SER A 159 -1.69 9.88 4.98
C SER A 159 -1.80 8.39 5.26
N ALA A 160 -0.84 7.59 4.78
CA ALA A 160 -0.76 6.17 5.10
C ALA A 160 -0.41 5.94 6.58
N ILE A 161 0.56 6.69 7.12
CA ILE A 161 0.90 6.67 8.55
C ILE A 161 -0.32 7.02 9.40
N SER A 162 -1.05 8.08 9.04
CA SER A 162 -2.25 8.50 9.75
C SER A 162 -3.32 7.41 9.72
N ALA A 163 -3.52 6.76 8.57
CA ALA A 163 -4.44 5.63 8.46
C ALA A 163 -4.02 4.46 9.37
N MET A 164 -2.71 4.20 9.48
CA MET A 164 -2.19 3.17 10.36
C MET A 164 -2.35 3.53 11.84
N THR A 165 -1.93 4.71 12.27
CA THR A 165 -2.03 5.14 13.68
C THR A 165 -3.48 5.17 14.15
N ASN A 166 -4.40 5.69 13.34
CA ASN A 166 -5.83 5.74 13.67
C ASN A 166 -6.47 4.35 13.79
N ARG A 167 -5.87 3.33 13.18
CA ARG A 167 -6.41 1.96 13.09
C ARG A 167 -5.55 0.92 13.79
N VAL A 168 -4.44 1.29 14.40
CA VAL A 168 -3.64 0.42 15.28
C VAL A 168 -3.68 0.96 16.72
N GLY A 169 -3.87 2.28 16.92
CA GLY A 169 -4.00 2.90 18.24
C GLY A 169 -5.19 2.41 19.07
N TRP A 170 -6.27 1.94 18.44
CA TRP A 170 -7.39 1.29 19.13
C TRP A 170 -7.06 -0.10 19.69
N MET A 171 -6.00 -0.77 19.21
CA MET A 171 -5.58 -2.06 19.77
C MET A 171 -4.70 -1.92 21.02
N ALA A 172 -4.03 -0.77 21.19
CA ALA A 172 -3.36 -0.45 22.45
C ALA A 172 -4.33 0.06 23.53
N SER A 173 -5.55 0.46 23.14
CA SER A 173 -6.47 1.21 24.01
C SER A 173 -7.91 0.70 24.03
N GLY A 174 -8.19 -0.50 23.50
CA GLY A 174 -9.56 -0.87 23.12
C GLY A 174 -9.92 -2.34 23.22
N ASP A 175 -9.59 -2.99 24.34
CA ASP A 175 -10.43 -4.06 24.91
C ASP A 175 -10.86 -3.73 26.35
N HIS A 176 -11.08 -2.43 26.61
CA HIS A 176 -11.81 -1.92 27.78
C HIS A 176 -13.03 -1.09 27.38
N ALA A 177 -13.74 -1.54 26.34
CA ALA A 177 -15.07 -1.05 26.03
C ALA A 177 -16.07 -2.21 26.04
N ASN A 178 -16.49 -2.56 27.27
CA ASN A 178 -17.73 -3.28 27.57
C ASN A 178 -17.72 -4.82 27.40
N SER A 179 -16.88 -5.51 28.17
CA SER A 179 -17.28 -6.82 28.72
C SER A 179 -16.95 -6.83 30.21
N SER A 180 -17.91 -7.25 31.01
CA SER A 180 -17.85 -7.34 32.47
C SER A 180 -16.67 -8.23 32.92
N ASP A 181 -15.56 -7.60 33.30
CA ASP A 181 -14.36 -8.27 33.78
C ASP A 181 -14.62 -8.97 35.13
N PRO A 182 -14.49 -10.31 35.25
CA PRO A 182 -14.65 -11.01 36.52
C PRO A 182 -13.63 -10.58 37.58
N ASN A 183 -12.50 -10.00 37.17
CA ASN A 183 -11.49 -9.43 38.07
C ASN A 183 -11.96 -8.14 38.76
N SER A 184 -12.90 -7.40 38.15
CA SER A 184 -13.51 -6.22 38.76
C SER A 184 -14.44 -6.61 39.92
N ILE A 185 -15.15 -7.74 39.78
CA ILE A 185 -16.01 -8.31 40.82
C ILE A 185 -15.13 -8.79 42.00
N LEU A 186 -14.01 -9.44 41.71
CA LEU A 186 -13.09 -9.93 42.74
C LEU A 186 -12.41 -8.77 43.50
N ASN A 187 -12.05 -7.69 42.81
CA ASN A 187 -11.57 -6.46 43.43
C ASN A 187 -12.64 -5.72 44.25
N GLN A 188 -13.91 -5.74 43.81
CA GLN A 188 -15.04 -5.21 44.60
C GLN A 188 -15.31 -6.04 45.86
N LEU A 189 -15.13 -7.36 45.81
CA LEU A 189 -15.25 -8.24 46.97
C LEU A 189 -14.07 -8.08 47.94
N MET A 190 -12.84 -7.91 47.46
CA MET A 190 -11.67 -7.67 48.31
C MET A 190 -11.63 -6.27 48.94
N SER A 191 -12.18 -5.26 48.25
CA SER A 191 -12.21 -3.88 48.75
C SER A 191 -13.32 -3.59 49.75
N GLY A 192 -14.14 -4.59 50.10
CA GLY A 192 -15.11 -4.51 51.20
C GLY A 192 -16.25 -3.50 51.01
N ASN A 193 -16.43 -2.95 49.81
CA ASN A 193 -17.42 -1.93 49.54
C ASN A 193 -18.78 -2.56 49.16
N TYR A 194 -19.42 -3.22 50.12
CA TYR A 194 -20.78 -3.73 49.98
C TYR A 194 -21.78 -2.59 50.26
N GLY A 195 -22.42 -2.08 49.21
CA GLY A 195 -23.62 -1.26 49.34
C GLY A 195 -23.53 0.11 48.70
N ALA A 196 -23.98 0.21 47.45
CA ALA A 196 -24.57 1.44 46.97
C ALA A 196 -26.06 1.41 47.37
N PRO A 197 -26.58 2.36 48.17
CA PRO A 197 -27.99 2.37 48.53
C PRO A 197 -28.85 2.68 47.30
N VAL A 198 -29.78 1.77 47.00
CA VAL A 198 -30.85 1.99 46.02
C VAL A 198 -31.80 3.06 46.58
N ARG A 199 -31.85 4.23 45.96
CA ARG A 199 -32.88 5.24 46.27
C ARG A 199 -34.21 4.78 45.70
N VAL A 200 -35.11 4.34 46.58
CA VAL A 200 -36.55 4.25 46.26
C VAL A 200 -37.18 5.62 46.48
N GLY A 201 -37.81 6.18 45.44
CA GLY A 201 -38.55 7.45 45.51
C GLY A 201 -39.96 7.27 46.09
N PRO A 202 -40.60 8.34 46.58
CA PRO A 202 -41.93 8.26 47.19
C PRO A 202 -43.03 8.17 46.11
N TRP A 203 -44.03 7.36 46.46
CA TRP A 203 -45.26 7.01 45.76
C TRP A 203 -46.13 8.21 45.38
#